data_AF-A0A2W6AXD8-F1
#
_entry.id   AF-A0A2W6AXD8-F1
#
_cell.length_a   1.000
_cell.length_b   1.000
_cell.length_c   1.000
_cell.angle_alpha   90.00
_cell.angle_beta   90.00
_cell.angle_gamma   90.00
#
_symmetry.space_group_name_H-M   'P 1'
#
loop_
_entity.id
_entity.type
_entity.pdbx_description
1 polymer ?
#
loop_
_entity_poly.entity_id
_entity_poly.type
_entity_poly.pdbx_seq_one_letter_code
_entity_poly.pdbx_strand_id
1 'polypeptide(L)'
;NVAEAVMKEKLVVAAVLSGNRNFEGRIHPEVRASYLASPPLVVAYALAGSIETDLTSEPLGVDKEGQPVFLADIWPAPEEIARTISESVTPELFAEEYSHVFTGDERWKLLPIPEGNLYEWDNESTYVQEPPFFQDLAPEPQSFQDITDARVLVKLADSVTTDHISPAGSIPKDSPAGGYLIQHGVERKDFNSYGARRGNHEVMVRGTFGNIRLHNEMTPDYEGDWTAHQPDGDVMRIFDASERYLADGVPLIVVAGKEYGSGSSRDWAAKGPMLLGVKAVIAETYERIHRSNLVAMGVLPLQFKSSETRETLGLTGTETYDILGIAGGITPGQTVTVHVHADDGKERTFDTTARIDSVVEVEYYRHGGVLQMVLRRLNASSGSN
;
A
#
# COMPACT_ATOMS: atom_id res chain seq x y z
N ASN A 1 17.23 -9.58 -25.86
CA ASN A 1 16.86 -9.53 -24.41
C ASN A 1 15.49 -10.20 -24.23
N VAL A 2 15.24 -10.96 -23.15
CA VAL A 2 13.92 -11.59 -22.89
C VAL A 2 12.81 -10.51 -22.83
N ALA A 3 13.05 -9.42 -22.11
CA ALA A 3 12.09 -8.32 -21.98
C ALA A 3 11.73 -7.68 -23.33
N GLU A 4 12.72 -7.47 -24.21
CA GLU A 4 12.48 -6.97 -25.58
C GLU A 4 11.57 -7.89 -26.38
N ALA A 5 11.75 -9.20 -26.28
CA ALA A 5 10.92 -10.18 -26.98
C ALA A 5 9.47 -10.16 -26.46
N VAL A 6 9.30 -10.11 -25.13
CA VAL A 6 7.97 -10.01 -24.49
C VAL A 6 7.23 -8.77 -24.97
N MET A 7 7.89 -7.61 -24.98
CA MET A 7 7.27 -6.34 -25.40
C MET A 7 6.97 -6.31 -26.90
N LYS A 8 7.94 -6.70 -27.74
CA LYS A 8 7.81 -6.65 -29.20
C LYS A 8 6.71 -7.57 -29.72
N GLU A 9 6.69 -8.81 -29.22
CA GLU A 9 5.76 -9.86 -29.66
C GLU A 9 4.45 -9.86 -28.82
N LYS A 10 4.30 -8.93 -27.87
CA LYS A 10 3.13 -8.77 -26.98
C LYS A 10 2.75 -10.06 -26.24
N LEU A 11 3.74 -10.84 -25.82
CA LEU A 11 3.55 -12.16 -25.20
C LEU A 11 2.95 -12.04 -23.80
N VAL A 12 2.05 -12.95 -23.45
CA VAL A 12 1.61 -13.14 -22.06
C VAL A 12 2.62 -14.08 -21.41
N VAL A 13 3.53 -13.53 -20.61
CA VAL A 13 4.49 -14.37 -19.86
C VAL A 13 3.99 -14.61 -18.44
N ALA A 14 4.29 -15.80 -17.94
CA ALA A 14 3.88 -16.27 -16.63
C ALA A 14 5.06 -16.35 -15.66
N ALA A 15 4.80 -16.05 -14.39
CA ALA A 15 5.68 -16.39 -13.27
C ALA A 15 5.04 -17.50 -12.43
N VAL A 16 5.82 -18.51 -12.07
CA VAL A 16 5.45 -19.52 -11.08
C VAL A 16 6.30 -19.29 -9.84
N LEU A 17 5.67 -19.20 -8.66
CA LEU A 17 6.38 -18.87 -7.43
C LEU A 17 5.84 -19.63 -6.23
N SER A 18 6.74 -19.95 -5.29
CA SER A 18 6.41 -20.55 -4.00
C SER A 18 6.19 -19.51 -2.89
N GLY A 19 5.72 -18.33 -3.30
CA GLY A 19 5.26 -17.29 -2.39
C GLY A 19 3.80 -17.50 -1.99
N ASN A 20 3.18 -16.46 -1.46
CA ASN A 20 1.79 -16.49 -0.99
C ASN A 20 0.88 -15.48 -1.72
N ARG A 21 1.39 -14.76 -2.73
CA ARG A 21 0.66 -13.69 -3.43
C ARG A 21 1.09 -13.56 -4.87
N ASN A 22 0.12 -13.31 -5.75
CA ASN A 22 0.30 -13.29 -7.20
C ASN A 22 -0.49 -12.14 -7.88
N PHE A 23 -0.64 -11.00 -7.18
CA PHE A 23 -1.30 -9.81 -7.74
C PHE A 23 -0.55 -9.28 -8.98
N GLU A 24 -1.30 -8.73 -9.92
CA GLU A 24 -0.76 -8.17 -11.17
C GLU A 24 0.28 -7.08 -10.91
N GLY A 25 1.36 -7.06 -11.72
CA GLY A 25 2.43 -6.06 -11.63
C GLY A 25 3.34 -6.16 -10.40
N ARG A 26 3.06 -7.06 -9.45
CA ARG A 26 3.84 -7.19 -8.20
C ARG A 26 5.12 -8.00 -8.35
N ILE A 27 5.09 -9.07 -9.16
CA ILE A 27 6.24 -9.99 -9.29
C ILE A 27 7.28 -9.41 -10.23
N HIS A 28 6.86 -8.99 -11.41
CA HIS A 28 7.68 -8.30 -12.40
C HIS A 28 6.77 -7.43 -13.28
N PRO A 29 7.17 -6.21 -13.70
CA PRO A 29 6.32 -5.32 -14.51
C PRO A 29 5.86 -5.91 -15.85
N GLU A 30 6.68 -6.81 -16.43
CA GLU A 30 6.42 -7.44 -17.73
C GLU A 30 5.62 -8.75 -17.62
N VAL A 31 5.38 -9.24 -16.39
CA VAL A 31 4.65 -10.49 -16.14
C VAL A 31 3.17 -10.18 -15.95
N ARG A 32 2.33 -10.80 -16.79
CA ARG A 32 0.86 -10.63 -16.76
C ARG A 32 0.12 -11.79 -16.10
N ALA A 33 0.74 -12.97 -16.03
CA ALA A 33 0.18 -14.13 -15.35
C ALA A 33 1.09 -14.55 -14.19
N SER A 34 0.53 -14.85 -13.02
CA SER A 34 1.33 -15.27 -11.85
C SER A 34 0.61 -16.38 -11.10
N TYR A 35 1.31 -17.49 -10.84
CA TYR A 35 0.76 -18.71 -10.25
C TYR A 35 1.49 -19.06 -8.96
N LEU A 36 0.71 -19.33 -7.91
CA LEU A 36 1.23 -19.86 -6.66
C LEU A 36 1.32 -21.38 -6.75
N ALA A 37 2.51 -21.92 -6.44
CA ALA A 37 2.76 -23.35 -6.49
C ALA A 37 3.69 -23.77 -5.34
N SER A 38 3.76 -25.07 -5.04
CA SER A 38 4.75 -25.57 -4.09
C SER A 38 6.18 -25.39 -4.63
N PRO A 39 7.22 -25.27 -3.78
CA PRO A 39 8.61 -25.18 -4.23
C PRO A 39 9.01 -26.20 -5.31
N PRO A 40 8.68 -27.52 -5.21
CA PRO A 40 9.04 -28.47 -6.27
C PRO A 40 8.30 -28.23 -7.60
N LEU A 41 7.07 -27.70 -7.57
CA LEU A 41 6.37 -27.33 -8.81
C LEU A 41 6.98 -26.11 -9.48
N VAL A 42 7.55 -25.16 -8.72
CA VAL A 42 8.32 -24.04 -9.31
C VAL A 42 9.49 -24.58 -10.12
N VAL A 43 10.21 -25.57 -9.59
CA VAL A 43 11.31 -26.24 -10.30
C VAL A 43 10.79 -26.99 -11.53
N ALA A 44 9.68 -27.74 -11.40
CA ALA A 44 9.09 -28.47 -12.51
C ALA A 44 8.71 -27.56 -13.69
N TYR A 45 8.02 -26.45 -13.43
CA TYR A 45 7.67 -25.49 -14.48
C TYR A 45 8.87 -24.73 -15.03
N ALA A 46 9.92 -24.52 -14.22
CA ALA A 46 11.17 -23.95 -14.71
C ALA A 46 11.91 -24.90 -15.67
N LEU A 47 11.85 -26.22 -15.41
CA LEU A 47 12.39 -27.24 -16.31
C LEU A 47 11.56 -27.36 -17.59
N ALA A 48 10.23 -27.40 -17.48
CA ALA A 48 9.32 -27.45 -18.62
C ALA A 48 9.38 -26.19 -19.49
N GLY A 49 9.67 -25.03 -18.89
CA GLY A 49 9.79 -23.74 -19.59
C GLY A 49 8.46 -23.10 -19.99
N SER A 50 7.32 -23.75 -19.72
CA SER A 50 5.98 -23.23 -19.97
C SER A 50 4.98 -23.73 -18.93
N ILE A 51 4.01 -22.87 -18.58
CA ILE A 51 2.85 -23.25 -17.76
C ILE A 51 1.76 -23.97 -18.56
N GLU A 52 1.88 -23.98 -19.89
CA GLU A 52 0.95 -24.69 -20.77
C GLU A 52 1.27 -26.19 -20.87
N THR A 53 2.45 -26.62 -20.43
CA THR A 53 2.87 -28.02 -20.42
C THR A 53 2.02 -28.83 -19.45
N ASP A 54 1.39 -29.89 -19.93
CA ASP A 54 0.72 -30.88 -19.08
C ASP A 54 1.78 -31.75 -18.38
N LEU A 55 2.17 -31.35 -17.17
CA LEU A 55 3.16 -32.07 -16.35
C LEU A 55 2.77 -33.52 -16.01
N THR A 56 1.53 -33.94 -16.29
CA THR A 56 1.06 -35.31 -16.05
C THR A 56 1.27 -36.25 -17.25
N SER A 57 1.42 -35.71 -18.45
CA SER A 57 1.46 -36.49 -19.68
C SER A 57 2.60 -36.10 -20.65
N GLU A 58 3.18 -34.92 -20.48
CA GLU A 58 4.30 -34.43 -21.29
C GLU A 58 5.64 -34.58 -20.55
N PRO A 59 6.74 -34.91 -21.27
CA PRO A 59 8.06 -34.97 -20.67
C PRO A 59 8.60 -33.56 -20.35
N LEU A 60 9.33 -33.44 -19.25
CA LEU A 60 10.06 -32.22 -18.87
C LEU A 60 11.27 -31.95 -19.76
N GLY A 61 11.79 -33.01 -20.39
CA GLY A 61 12.97 -32.94 -21.24
C GLY A 61 13.41 -34.34 -21.68
N VAL A 62 14.64 -34.42 -22.20
CA VAL A 62 15.28 -35.68 -22.56
C VAL A 62 16.57 -35.85 -21.75
N ASP A 63 16.86 -37.08 -21.34
CA ASP A 63 18.12 -37.41 -20.67
C ASP A 63 19.30 -37.46 -21.67
N LYS A 64 20.49 -37.86 -21.17
CA LYS A 64 21.70 -37.93 -22.00
C LYS A 64 21.64 -39.05 -23.04
N GLU A 65 20.79 -40.03 -22.80
CA GLU A 65 20.54 -41.20 -23.63
C GLU A 65 19.38 -40.97 -24.62
N GLY A 66 18.77 -39.79 -24.59
CA GLY A 66 17.66 -39.38 -25.45
C GLY A 66 16.30 -39.93 -25.05
N GLN A 67 16.15 -40.47 -23.83
CA GLN A 67 14.87 -40.92 -23.31
C GLN A 67 14.07 -39.76 -22.73
N PRO A 68 12.73 -39.75 -22.91
CA PRO A 68 11.87 -38.74 -22.29
C PRO A 68 11.89 -38.89 -20.76
N VAL A 69 12.06 -37.78 -20.06
CA VAL A 69 12.00 -37.70 -18.59
C VAL A 69 10.71 -36.99 -18.19
N PHE A 70 9.86 -37.67 -17.43
CA PHE A 70 8.59 -37.15 -16.93
C PHE A 70 8.74 -36.62 -15.51
N LEU A 71 7.76 -35.82 -15.07
CA LEU A 71 7.73 -35.32 -13.69
C LEU A 71 7.75 -36.48 -12.67
N ALA A 72 7.01 -37.55 -12.96
CA ALA A 72 6.95 -38.74 -12.11
C ALA A 72 8.30 -39.44 -11.92
N ASP A 73 9.24 -39.29 -12.84
CA ASP A 73 10.57 -39.92 -12.76
C ASP A 73 11.49 -39.20 -11.76
N ILE A 74 11.23 -37.93 -11.48
CA ILE A 74 12.10 -37.07 -10.65
C ILE A 74 11.40 -36.53 -9.40
N TRP A 75 10.11 -36.80 -9.22
CA TRP A 75 9.36 -36.31 -8.08
C TRP A 75 9.70 -37.12 -6.82
N PRO A 76 10.23 -36.49 -5.75
CA PRO A 76 10.67 -37.21 -4.58
C PRO A 76 9.48 -37.81 -3.81
N ALA A 77 9.65 -39.03 -3.30
CA ALA A 77 8.64 -39.66 -2.46
C ALA A 77 8.57 -38.99 -1.06
N PRO A 78 7.41 -38.96 -0.39
CA PRO A 78 7.28 -38.38 0.95
C PRO A 78 8.28 -38.97 1.97
N GLU A 79 8.57 -40.27 1.88
CA GLU A 79 9.50 -40.96 2.76
C GLU A 79 10.95 -40.53 2.53
N GLU A 80 11.32 -40.26 1.27
CA GLU A 80 12.65 -39.75 0.91
C GLU A 80 12.86 -38.35 1.48
N ILE A 81 11.86 -37.47 1.34
CA ILE A 81 11.88 -36.12 1.92
C ILE A 81 12.03 -36.19 3.45
N ALA A 82 11.21 -37.01 4.11
CA ALA A 82 11.22 -37.15 5.57
C ALA A 82 12.58 -37.66 6.09
N ARG A 83 13.16 -38.66 5.42
CA ARG A 83 14.50 -39.18 5.74
C ARG A 83 15.56 -38.10 5.57
N THR A 84 15.59 -37.41 4.43
CA THR A 84 16.58 -36.35 4.17
C THR A 84 16.48 -35.21 5.19
N ILE A 85 15.27 -34.80 5.59
CA ILE A 85 15.08 -33.79 6.65
C ILE A 85 15.66 -34.30 7.97
N SER A 86 15.33 -35.54 8.38
CA SER A 86 15.82 -36.11 9.64
C SER A 86 17.35 -36.25 9.69
N GLU A 87 17.99 -36.48 8.55
CA GLU A 87 19.44 -36.65 8.45
C GLU A 87 20.18 -35.31 8.35
N SER A 88 19.52 -34.25 7.87
CA SER A 88 20.18 -32.97 7.53
C SER A 88 19.83 -31.80 8.44
N VAL A 89 18.67 -31.81 9.10
CA VAL A 89 18.18 -30.70 9.93
C VAL A 89 18.30 -31.06 11.40
N THR A 90 19.40 -30.62 12.04
CA THR A 90 19.72 -30.98 13.43
C THR A 90 19.61 -29.79 14.39
N PRO A 91 19.40 -30.01 15.69
CA PRO A 91 19.42 -28.94 16.70
C PRO A 91 20.72 -28.13 16.71
N GLU A 92 21.86 -28.78 16.43
CA GLU A 92 23.17 -28.15 16.38
C GLU A 92 23.26 -27.09 15.27
N LEU A 93 22.67 -27.36 14.10
CA LEU A 93 22.58 -26.39 13.00
C LEU A 93 21.88 -25.11 13.45
N PHE A 94 20.77 -25.22 14.19
CA PHE A 94 20.09 -24.04 14.73
C PHE A 94 20.95 -23.33 15.77
N ALA A 95 21.56 -24.06 16.70
CA ALA A 95 22.40 -23.48 17.74
C ALA A 95 23.58 -22.69 17.15
N GLU A 96 24.21 -23.22 16.10
CA GLU A 96 25.28 -22.57 15.36
C GLU A 96 24.81 -21.27 14.70
N GLU A 97 23.75 -21.32 13.88
CA GLU A 97 23.23 -20.14 13.16
C GLU A 97 22.77 -19.03 14.13
N TYR A 98 22.08 -19.38 15.21
CA TYR A 98 21.61 -18.39 16.20
C TYR A 98 22.74 -17.81 17.05
N SER A 99 23.88 -18.51 17.21
CA SER A 99 25.01 -17.99 17.97
C SER A 99 25.66 -16.76 17.30
N HIS A 100 25.45 -16.58 15.99
CA HIS A 100 26.10 -15.52 15.20
C HIS A 100 25.13 -14.46 14.66
N VAL A 101 23.83 -14.55 14.94
CA VAL A 101 22.79 -13.69 14.32
C VAL A 101 23.03 -12.18 14.49
N PHE A 102 23.67 -11.75 15.58
CA PHE A 102 24.00 -10.33 15.83
C PHE A 102 25.45 -9.95 15.50
N THR A 103 26.27 -10.92 15.09
CA THR A 103 27.69 -10.67 14.83
C THR A 103 27.88 -9.80 13.59
N GLY A 104 27.10 -10.06 12.54
CA GLY A 104 27.23 -9.39 11.24
C GLY A 104 28.60 -9.66 10.57
N ASP A 105 28.73 -9.20 9.32
CA ASP A 105 29.99 -9.25 8.59
C ASP A 105 30.92 -8.07 8.95
N GLU A 106 32.10 -7.99 8.32
CA GLU A 106 33.03 -6.87 8.54
C GLU A 106 32.41 -5.51 8.18
N ARG A 107 31.58 -5.46 7.13
CA ARG A 107 30.93 -4.22 6.69
C ARG A 107 29.95 -3.71 7.75
N TRP A 108 29.15 -4.60 8.33
CA TRP A 108 28.24 -4.27 9.43
C TRP A 108 28.98 -3.69 10.64
N LYS A 109 30.10 -4.32 11.04
CA LYS A 109 30.90 -3.89 12.20
C LYS A 109 31.62 -2.55 11.98
N LEU A 110 31.91 -2.19 10.73
CA LEU A 110 32.58 -0.95 10.35
C LEU A 110 31.62 0.24 10.16
N LEU A 111 30.30 0.03 10.24
CA LEU A 111 29.35 1.14 10.16
C LEU A 111 29.54 2.09 11.34
N PRO A 112 29.75 3.40 11.10
CA PRO A 112 29.80 4.37 12.18
C PRO A 112 28.43 4.43 12.87
N ILE A 113 28.43 4.32 14.19
CA ILE A 113 27.22 4.39 15.01
C ILE A 113 27.20 5.78 15.67
N PRO A 114 26.23 6.64 15.36
CA PRO A 114 26.08 7.92 16.05
C PRO A 114 25.86 7.71 17.56
N GLU A 115 26.44 8.57 18.38
CA GLU A 115 26.22 8.58 19.83
C GLU A 115 25.05 9.49 20.21
N GLY A 116 24.27 9.13 21.23
CA GLY A 116 23.17 9.94 21.76
C GLY A 116 21.80 9.29 21.66
N ASN A 117 20.77 10.01 22.14
CA ASN A 117 19.39 9.52 22.21
C ASN A 117 18.46 10.15 21.15
N LEU A 118 18.93 11.18 20.45
CA LEU A 118 18.18 11.89 19.40
C LEU A 118 18.85 11.64 18.06
N TYR A 119 18.03 11.38 17.03
CA TYR A 119 18.52 11.21 15.67
C TYR A 119 18.86 12.57 15.06
N GLU A 120 20.07 12.72 14.55
CA GLU A 120 20.50 13.92 13.83
C GLU A 120 20.03 13.81 12.37
N TRP A 121 18.98 14.57 12.03
CA TRP A 121 18.44 14.59 10.67
C TRP A 121 19.42 15.21 9.68
N ASP A 122 19.68 14.51 8.58
CA ASP A 122 20.43 15.02 7.44
C ASP A 122 19.44 15.49 6.36
N ASN A 123 19.38 16.80 6.14
CA ASN A 123 18.47 17.41 5.15
C ASN A 123 18.79 16.98 3.71
N GLU A 124 20.02 16.54 3.42
CA GLU A 124 20.42 16.05 2.10
C GLU A 124 20.10 14.55 1.90
N SER A 125 19.69 13.85 2.96
CA SER A 125 19.42 12.41 2.91
C SER A 125 18.18 12.11 2.08
N THR A 126 18.36 11.37 0.99
CA THR A 126 17.22 10.90 0.18
C THR A 126 16.60 9.60 0.72
N TYR A 127 17.07 9.07 1.86
CA TYR A 127 16.61 7.81 2.46
C TYR A 127 15.88 7.97 3.78
N VAL A 128 16.30 8.91 4.63
CA VAL A 128 15.74 9.13 5.97
C VAL A 128 15.50 10.62 6.13
N GLN A 129 14.23 11.01 6.27
CA GLN A 129 13.79 12.41 6.39
C GLN A 129 12.82 12.54 7.56
N GLU A 130 12.86 13.68 8.26
CA GLU A 130 11.96 13.96 9.38
C GLU A 130 10.51 14.03 8.87
N PRO A 131 9.60 13.15 9.31
CA PRO A 131 8.22 13.20 8.83
C PRO A 131 7.43 14.28 9.57
N PRO A 132 6.44 14.91 8.92
CA PRO A 132 5.69 16.04 9.48
C PRO A 132 4.60 15.61 10.49
N PHE A 133 4.60 14.36 10.98
CA PHE A 133 3.51 13.80 11.80
C PHE A 133 3.23 14.56 13.11
N PHE A 134 4.23 15.27 13.62
CA PHE A 134 4.18 15.99 14.88
C PHE A 134 4.36 17.51 14.73
N GLN A 135 4.44 18.02 13.49
CA GLN A 135 4.52 19.46 13.26
C GLN A 135 3.27 20.14 13.83
N ASP A 136 3.48 21.24 14.55
CA ASP A 136 2.43 22.02 15.21
C ASP A 136 1.46 21.23 16.10
N LEU A 137 1.94 20.11 16.69
CA LEU A 137 1.10 19.27 17.55
C LEU A 137 0.73 19.98 18.85
N ALA A 138 -0.54 20.36 18.99
CA ALA A 138 -1.08 20.92 20.22
C ALA A 138 -0.99 19.92 21.40
N PRO A 139 -0.70 20.39 22.64
CA PRO A 139 -0.59 19.53 23.82
C PRO A 139 -1.83 18.69 24.10
N GLU A 140 -3.01 19.28 23.87
CA GLU A 140 -4.31 18.61 24.01
C GLU A 140 -4.90 18.31 22.62
N PRO A 141 -5.68 17.22 22.48
CA PRO A 141 -6.39 16.93 21.24
C PRO A 141 -7.43 18.00 20.94
N GLN A 142 -7.61 18.31 19.66
CA GLN A 142 -8.72 19.15 19.21
C GLN A 142 -10.06 18.44 19.45
N SER A 143 -11.12 19.23 19.60
CA SER A 143 -12.48 18.69 19.55
C SER A 143 -12.73 18.02 18.20
N PHE A 144 -13.60 17.02 18.19
CA PHE A 144 -14.09 16.44 16.95
C PHE A 144 -14.72 17.53 16.07
N GLN A 145 -14.54 17.39 14.76
CA GLN A 145 -15.10 18.31 13.77
C GLN A 145 -15.77 17.48 12.67
N ASP A 146 -16.85 18.02 12.14
CA ASP A 146 -17.41 17.55 10.88
C ASP A 146 -16.45 17.90 9.74
N ILE A 147 -16.49 17.13 8.66
CA ILE A 147 -15.66 17.39 7.47
C ILE A 147 -16.57 18.04 6.44
N THR A 148 -16.36 19.31 6.14
CA THR A 148 -17.21 20.07 5.21
C THR A 148 -16.46 20.44 3.94
N ASP A 149 -17.22 20.64 2.85
CA ASP A 149 -16.70 21.06 1.54
C ASP A 149 -15.59 20.16 0.97
N ALA A 150 -15.60 18.87 1.33
CA ALA A 150 -14.55 17.95 0.92
C ALA A 150 -14.67 17.56 -0.56
N ARG A 151 -13.52 17.28 -1.19
CA ARG A 151 -13.43 16.82 -2.58
C ARG A 151 -12.88 15.39 -2.66
N VAL A 152 -13.31 14.65 -3.68
CA VAL A 152 -12.79 13.31 -3.95
C VAL A 152 -11.42 13.42 -4.60
N LEU A 153 -10.39 12.87 -3.96
CA LEU A 153 -9.04 12.79 -4.53
C LEU A 153 -8.93 11.64 -5.54
N VAL A 154 -9.49 10.48 -5.19
CA VAL A 154 -9.58 9.30 -6.06
C VAL A 154 -10.89 8.56 -5.82
N LYS A 155 -11.47 8.05 -6.92
CA LYS A 155 -12.64 7.17 -6.91
C LYS A 155 -12.25 5.82 -7.50
N LEU A 156 -12.32 4.78 -6.69
CA LEU A 156 -11.74 3.48 -7.01
C LEU A 156 -12.79 2.38 -7.02
N ALA A 157 -12.55 1.35 -7.82
CA ALA A 157 -13.41 0.17 -7.92
C ALA A 157 -13.19 -0.82 -6.75
N ASP A 158 -13.61 -2.07 -6.94
CA ASP A 158 -13.43 -3.17 -5.99
C ASP A 158 -11.97 -3.65 -5.91
N SER A 159 -11.63 -4.31 -4.79
CA SER A 159 -10.40 -5.05 -4.53
C SER A 159 -9.10 -4.24 -4.71
N VAL A 160 -9.14 -2.95 -4.40
CA VAL A 160 -7.95 -2.09 -4.35
C VAL A 160 -7.01 -2.57 -3.24
N THR A 161 -5.92 -3.22 -3.63
CA THR A 161 -4.88 -3.65 -2.69
C THR A 161 -4.05 -2.50 -2.12
N THR A 162 -3.39 -2.73 -0.98
CA THR A 162 -2.34 -1.85 -0.43
C THR A 162 -1.13 -1.66 -1.33
N ASP A 163 -0.90 -2.54 -2.32
CA ASP A 163 0.11 -2.34 -3.36
C ASP A 163 -0.32 -1.25 -4.37
N HIS A 164 -1.62 -1.04 -4.57
CA HIS A 164 -2.13 0.09 -5.35
C HIS A 164 -2.00 1.41 -4.58
N ILE A 165 -2.34 1.39 -3.29
CA ILE A 165 -2.30 2.58 -2.42
C ILE A 165 -0.86 3.00 -2.09
N SER A 166 0.04 2.04 -1.83
CA SER A 166 1.44 2.30 -1.47
C SER A 166 2.34 1.24 -2.12
N PRO A 167 2.75 1.43 -3.39
CA PRO A 167 3.65 0.52 -4.09
C PRO A 167 5.00 0.40 -3.35
N ALA A 168 5.63 -0.77 -3.44
CA ALA A 168 6.94 -1.02 -2.83
C ALA A 168 8.05 -1.31 -3.86
N GLY A 169 7.67 -1.47 -5.14
CA GLY A 169 8.58 -1.83 -6.22
C GLY A 169 9.35 -0.63 -6.79
N SER A 170 9.75 -0.76 -8.05
CA SER A 170 10.51 0.24 -8.79
C SER A 170 9.79 1.59 -8.88
N ILE A 171 10.55 2.68 -8.75
CA ILE A 171 10.05 4.05 -8.91
C ILE A 171 10.13 4.45 -10.39
N PRO A 172 9.02 4.81 -11.07
CA PRO A 172 9.05 5.32 -12.44
C PRO A 172 9.83 6.63 -12.53
N LYS A 173 10.45 6.90 -13.69
CA LYS A 173 11.23 8.14 -13.88
C LYS A 173 10.33 9.38 -13.97
N ASP A 174 9.16 9.20 -14.57
CA ASP A 174 8.15 10.20 -14.90
C ASP A 174 7.04 10.32 -13.84
N SER A 175 7.20 9.67 -12.68
CA SER A 175 6.31 9.86 -11.53
C SER A 175 6.74 11.07 -10.68
N PRO A 176 5.85 11.61 -9.82
CA PRO A 176 6.21 12.67 -8.89
C PRO A 176 7.42 12.33 -8.02
N ALA A 177 7.51 11.09 -7.52
CA ALA A 177 8.64 10.62 -6.73
C ALA A 177 9.95 10.55 -7.53
N GLY A 178 9.88 10.13 -8.79
CA GLY A 178 11.03 10.13 -9.70
C GLY A 178 11.53 11.55 -9.99
N GLY A 179 10.60 12.50 -10.20
CA GLY A 179 10.91 13.91 -10.35
C GLY A 179 11.62 14.49 -9.12
N TYR A 180 11.11 14.21 -7.92
CA TYR A 180 11.74 14.61 -6.65
C TYR A 180 13.18 14.07 -6.53
N LEU A 181 13.40 12.79 -6.79
CA LEU A 181 14.74 12.18 -6.71
C LEU A 181 15.73 12.81 -7.69
N ILE A 182 15.30 13.12 -8.93
CA ILE A 182 16.13 13.80 -9.93
C ILE A 182 16.48 15.22 -9.49
N GLN A 183 15.51 15.95 -8.94
CA GLN A 183 15.74 17.30 -8.42
C GLN A 183 16.76 17.31 -7.27
N HIS A 184 16.85 16.22 -6.50
CA HIS A 184 17.83 16.01 -5.43
C HIS A 184 19.10 15.30 -5.91
N GLY A 185 19.38 15.30 -7.23
CA GLY A 185 20.63 14.80 -7.79
C GLY A 185 20.78 13.27 -7.83
N VAL A 186 19.71 12.51 -7.57
CA VAL A 186 19.75 11.04 -7.63
C VAL A 186 19.62 10.56 -9.06
N GLU A 187 20.58 9.78 -9.54
CA GLU A 187 20.53 9.17 -10.87
C GLU A 187 19.51 8.02 -10.93
N ARG A 188 18.97 7.73 -12.12
CA ARG A 188 17.93 6.71 -12.32
C ARG A 188 18.31 5.33 -11.77
N LYS A 189 19.59 4.94 -11.91
CA LYS A 189 20.13 3.65 -11.43
C LYS A 189 20.12 3.55 -9.90
N ASP A 190 20.14 4.69 -9.21
CA ASP A 190 20.22 4.82 -7.75
C ASP A 190 18.87 5.13 -7.12
N PHE A 191 17.78 5.17 -7.89
CA PHE A 191 16.41 5.36 -7.37
C PHE A 191 16.06 4.32 -6.31
N ASN A 192 16.58 3.10 -6.47
CA ASN A 192 16.18 1.94 -5.67
C ASN A 192 14.66 1.70 -5.83
N SER A 193 14.03 1.13 -4.80
CA SER A 193 12.59 0.85 -4.76
C SER A 193 11.86 1.78 -3.77
N TYR A 194 10.55 1.95 -3.93
CA TYR A 194 9.73 2.61 -2.90
C TYR A 194 9.91 1.94 -1.52
N GLY A 195 10.05 0.62 -1.48
CA GLY A 195 10.32 -0.13 -0.24
C GLY A 195 11.61 0.32 0.47
N ALA A 196 12.67 0.60 -0.28
CA ALA A 196 13.93 1.09 0.25
C ALA A 196 13.87 2.57 0.68
N ARG A 197 12.90 3.33 0.17
CA ARG A 197 12.71 4.76 0.45
C ARG A 197 11.71 5.04 1.58
N ARG A 198 11.27 4.01 2.32
CA ARG A 198 10.25 4.13 3.38
C ARG A 198 10.58 5.07 4.53
N GLY A 199 11.87 5.37 4.75
CA GLY A 199 12.33 6.35 5.73
C GLY A 199 12.20 7.80 5.25
N ASN A 200 11.91 8.03 3.97
CA ASN A 200 11.76 9.34 3.38
C ASN A 200 10.30 9.61 3.03
N HIS A 201 9.64 10.45 3.84
CA HIS A 201 8.23 10.75 3.65
C HIS A 201 7.95 11.47 2.32
N GLU A 202 8.88 12.28 1.80
CA GLU A 202 8.74 13.02 0.54
C GLU A 202 8.61 12.08 -0.67
N VAL A 203 9.36 10.99 -0.67
CA VAL A 203 9.27 9.96 -1.72
C VAL A 203 7.99 9.16 -1.57
N MET A 204 7.64 8.79 -0.33
CA MET A 204 6.51 7.91 -0.07
C MET A 204 5.15 8.59 -0.25
N VAL A 205 5.00 9.86 0.11
CA VAL A 205 3.77 10.63 -0.16
C VAL A 205 3.56 10.79 -1.67
N ARG A 206 4.63 11.12 -2.42
CA ARG A 206 4.62 11.18 -3.89
C ARG A 206 4.37 9.84 -4.59
N GLY A 207 4.66 8.74 -3.89
CA GLY A 207 4.36 7.39 -4.35
C GLY A 207 2.99 6.88 -3.93
N THR A 208 2.22 7.64 -3.14
CA THR A 208 0.90 7.20 -2.66
C THR A 208 -0.11 7.25 -3.80
N PHE A 209 -0.86 6.16 -3.96
CA PHE A 209 -1.64 5.85 -5.16
C PHE A 209 -0.79 5.81 -6.45
N GLY A 210 0.53 5.65 -6.30
CA GLY A 210 1.55 5.70 -7.34
C GLY A 210 1.69 4.42 -8.19
N ASN A 211 0.80 3.44 -8.04
CA ASN A 211 0.92 2.17 -8.75
C ASN A 211 0.50 2.35 -10.21
N ILE A 212 1.35 1.89 -11.13
CA ILE A 212 1.13 1.97 -12.58
C ILE A 212 -0.13 1.25 -13.08
N ARG A 213 -0.72 0.37 -12.28
CA ARG A 213 -1.97 -0.38 -12.55
C ARG A 213 -3.18 0.16 -11.81
N LEU A 214 -3.05 1.29 -11.10
CA LEU A 214 -4.21 1.91 -10.44
C LEU A 214 -5.20 2.38 -11.51
N HIS A 215 -6.47 2.09 -11.31
CA HIS A 215 -7.56 2.58 -12.15
C HIS A 215 -8.44 3.52 -11.32
N ASN A 216 -8.42 4.80 -11.68
CA ASN A 216 -9.25 5.83 -11.07
C ASN A 216 -10.46 6.10 -11.97
N GLU A 217 -11.66 5.87 -11.45
CA GLU A 217 -12.93 6.03 -12.19
C GLU A 217 -13.18 7.50 -12.60
N MET A 218 -12.47 8.47 -12.00
CA MET A 218 -12.51 9.89 -12.42
C MET A 218 -11.73 10.16 -13.71
N THR A 219 -10.81 9.26 -14.09
CA THR A 219 -9.95 9.38 -15.27
C THR A 219 -9.88 8.04 -16.01
N PRO A 220 -11.00 7.55 -16.59
CA PRO A 220 -11.10 6.18 -17.12
C PRO A 220 -10.17 5.90 -18.31
N ASP A 221 -9.74 6.94 -19.01
CA ASP A 221 -8.80 6.84 -20.14
C ASP A 221 -7.33 6.73 -19.71
N TYR A 222 -7.05 6.81 -18.40
CA TYR A 222 -5.71 6.79 -17.84
C TYR A 222 -5.52 5.60 -16.89
N GLU A 223 -4.32 5.01 -16.97
CA GLU A 223 -3.87 3.98 -16.05
C GLU A 223 -2.69 4.53 -15.23
N GLY A 224 -2.69 4.26 -13.92
CA GLY A 224 -1.68 4.74 -13.00
C GLY A 224 -2.18 5.80 -12.03
N ASP A 225 -1.27 6.67 -11.62
CA ASP A 225 -1.44 7.66 -10.55
C ASP A 225 -2.09 8.96 -11.03
N TRP A 226 -3.13 8.85 -11.86
CA TRP A 226 -3.86 9.97 -12.44
C TRP A 226 -5.16 10.27 -11.69
N THR A 227 -5.54 11.54 -11.65
CA THR A 227 -6.85 12.00 -11.18
C THR A 227 -7.26 13.28 -11.91
N ALA A 228 -8.51 13.69 -11.73
CA ALA A 228 -9.04 14.96 -12.23
C ALA A 228 -9.24 15.91 -11.05
N HIS A 229 -8.45 16.98 -11.00
CA HIS A 229 -8.62 18.04 -10.02
C HIS A 229 -10.00 18.72 -10.23
N GLN A 230 -10.67 19.10 -9.15
CA GLN A 230 -12.00 19.70 -9.16
C GLN A 230 -11.94 21.06 -8.48
N PRO A 231 -12.69 22.06 -8.98
CA PRO A 231 -13.75 21.96 -9.99
C PRO A 231 -13.29 22.18 -11.44
N ASP A 232 -12.00 22.43 -11.71
CA ASP A 232 -11.53 22.76 -13.07
C ASP A 232 -11.52 21.58 -14.05
N GLY A 233 -11.45 20.34 -13.55
CA GLY A 233 -11.38 19.13 -14.35
C GLY A 233 -10.00 18.82 -14.91
N ASP A 234 -8.94 19.50 -14.45
CA ASP A 234 -7.58 19.30 -14.94
C ASP A 234 -7.10 17.89 -14.58
N VAL A 235 -6.76 17.09 -15.61
CA VAL A 235 -6.15 15.77 -15.41
C VAL A 235 -4.67 15.93 -15.05
N MET A 236 -4.27 15.40 -13.88
CA MET A 236 -2.90 15.46 -13.38
C MET A 236 -2.55 14.28 -12.48
N ARG A 237 -1.33 14.23 -11.95
CA ARG A 237 -0.94 13.19 -10.99
C ARG A 237 -1.62 13.42 -9.65
N ILE A 238 -1.94 12.34 -8.95
CA ILE A 238 -2.65 12.38 -7.66
C ILE A 238 -1.94 13.24 -6.62
N PHE A 239 -0.61 13.12 -6.52
CA PHE A 239 0.19 13.97 -5.62
C PHE A 239 0.08 15.46 -5.96
N ASP A 240 0.15 15.81 -7.25
CA ASP A 240 0.07 17.22 -7.66
C ASP A 240 -1.32 17.81 -7.38
N ALA A 241 -2.38 17.00 -7.56
CA ALA A 241 -3.74 17.39 -7.21
C ALA A 241 -3.89 17.59 -5.69
N SER A 242 -3.33 16.71 -4.87
CA SER A 242 -3.40 16.87 -3.41
C SER A 242 -2.70 18.13 -2.92
N GLU A 243 -1.54 18.47 -3.50
CA GLU A 243 -0.81 19.70 -3.13
C GLU A 243 -1.64 20.96 -3.43
N ARG A 244 -2.36 21.00 -4.56
CA ARG A 244 -3.27 22.11 -4.88
C ARG A 244 -4.39 22.24 -3.84
N TYR A 245 -5.07 21.14 -3.54
CA TYR A 245 -6.15 21.15 -2.54
C TYR A 245 -5.66 21.51 -1.13
N LEU A 246 -4.47 21.04 -0.74
CA LEU A 246 -3.86 21.41 0.54
C LEU A 246 -3.57 22.91 0.60
N ALA A 247 -3.05 23.50 -0.48
CA ALA A 247 -2.82 24.95 -0.57
C ALA A 247 -4.12 25.76 -0.47
N ASP A 248 -5.21 25.24 -1.01
CA ASP A 248 -6.55 25.86 -0.95
C ASP A 248 -7.32 25.56 0.36
N GLY A 249 -6.76 24.72 1.24
CA GLY A 249 -7.40 24.33 2.50
C GLY A 249 -8.61 23.41 2.33
N VAL A 250 -8.71 22.70 1.21
CA VAL A 250 -9.84 21.81 0.87
C VAL A 250 -9.60 20.41 1.46
N PRO A 251 -10.49 19.88 2.31
CA PRO A 251 -10.39 18.52 2.81
C PRO A 251 -10.57 17.50 1.69
N LEU A 252 -9.83 16.38 1.75
CA LEU A 252 -9.93 15.33 0.73
C LEU A 252 -10.56 14.06 1.27
N ILE A 253 -11.24 13.34 0.38
CA ILE A 253 -11.76 12.01 0.65
C ILE A 253 -11.39 11.03 -0.46
N VAL A 254 -11.45 9.75 -0.13
CA VAL A 254 -11.36 8.64 -1.10
C VAL A 254 -12.73 7.96 -1.16
N VAL A 255 -13.20 7.64 -2.36
CA VAL A 255 -14.37 6.78 -2.56
C VAL A 255 -13.90 5.46 -3.16
N ALA A 256 -14.32 4.33 -2.61
CA ALA A 256 -13.87 3.01 -3.06
C ALA A 256 -15.00 1.96 -3.09
N GLY A 257 -14.78 0.89 -3.84
CA GLY A 257 -15.66 -0.28 -3.85
C GLY A 257 -15.43 -1.23 -2.67
N LYS A 258 -15.57 -2.52 -2.91
CA LYS A 258 -15.40 -3.61 -1.94
C LYS A 258 -13.93 -3.93 -1.69
N GLU A 259 -13.65 -4.53 -0.54
CA GLU A 259 -12.33 -5.04 -0.16
C GLU A 259 -11.19 -4.02 -0.25
N TYR A 260 -11.51 -2.75 0.05
CA TYR A 260 -10.54 -1.66 0.01
C TYR A 260 -9.40 -1.91 1.02
N GLY A 261 -8.17 -1.87 0.51
CA GLY A 261 -6.95 -2.09 1.29
C GLY A 261 -6.55 -3.55 1.47
N SER A 262 -6.95 -4.46 0.57
CA SER A 262 -6.54 -5.86 0.65
C SER A 262 -5.02 -6.06 0.51
N GLY A 263 -4.49 -7.20 0.96
CA GLY A 263 -3.09 -7.57 0.73
C GLY A 263 -2.12 -7.28 1.88
N SER A 264 -1.03 -6.55 1.64
CA SER A 264 0.08 -6.39 2.60
C SER A 264 -0.30 -5.48 3.74
N SER A 265 0.12 -5.80 4.97
CA SER A 265 0.18 -4.75 5.99
C SER A 265 1.27 -3.76 5.58
N ARG A 266 0.88 -2.53 5.22
CA ARG A 266 1.76 -1.40 4.92
C ARG A 266 1.22 -0.18 5.64
N ASP A 267 2.02 0.35 6.56
CA ASP A 267 1.71 1.58 7.28
C ASP A 267 1.58 2.78 6.34
N TRP A 268 2.42 2.84 5.31
CA TRP A 268 2.38 3.85 4.26
C TRP A 268 1.10 3.85 3.43
N ALA A 269 0.32 2.77 3.41
CA ALA A 269 -1.01 2.78 2.81
C ALA A 269 -2.03 3.61 3.63
N ALA A 270 -1.71 3.99 4.87
CA ALA A 270 -2.50 4.94 5.66
C ALA A 270 -1.77 6.27 5.90
N LYS A 271 -0.45 6.25 6.15
CA LYS A 271 0.36 7.48 6.28
C LYS A 271 0.34 8.31 4.99
N GLY A 272 0.42 7.64 3.84
CA GLY A 272 0.37 8.27 2.52
C GLY A 272 -0.90 9.10 2.33
N PRO A 273 -2.10 8.47 2.32
CA PRO A 273 -3.35 9.21 2.18
C PRO A 273 -3.53 10.33 3.22
N MET A 274 -3.14 10.09 4.47
CA MET A 274 -3.16 11.13 5.51
C MET A 274 -2.28 12.33 5.14
N LEU A 275 -1.06 12.12 4.65
CA LEU A 275 -0.16 13.19 4.21
C LEU A 275 -0.62 13.86 2.90
N LEU A 276 -1.35 13.16 2.04
CA LEU A 276 -2.04 13.77 0.90
C LEU A 276 -3.24 14.64 1.33
N GLY A 277 -3.58 14.72 2.62
CA GLY A 277 -4.71 15.52 3.11
C GLY A 277 -6.06 14.78 3.18
N VAL A 278 -6.07 13.46 2.96
CA VAL A 278 -7.30 12.65 3.05
C VAL A 278 -7.78 12.60 4.50
N LYS A 279 -9.01 13.07 4.74
CA LYS A 279 -9.67 13.07 6.06
C LYS A 279 -10.60 11.88 6.26
N ALA A 280 -11.19 11.36 5.19
CA ALA A 280 -12.06 10.19 5.25
C ALA A 280 -11.91 9.30 4.01
N VAL A 281 -12.22 8.03 4.18
CA VAL A 281 -12.42 7.08 3.08
C VAL A 281 -13.86 6.58 3.16
N ILE A 282 -14.59 6.56 2.06
CA ILE A 282 -15.93 5.99 1.95
C ILE A 282 -15.86 4.76 1.05
N ALA A 283 -16.01 3.57 1.61
CA ALA A 283 -15.89 2.32 0.87
C ALA A 283 -17.09 1.39 1.08
N GLU A 284 -17.31 0.44 0.18
CA GLU A 284 -18.37 -0.56 0.36
C GLU A 284 -17.99 -1.57 1.45
N THR A 285 -16.74 -2.05 1.44
CA THR A 285 -16.15 -2.86 2.51
C THR A 285 -14.64 -2.63 2.60
N TYR A 286 -14.06 -2.95 3.77
CA TYR A 286 -12.63 -2.81 4.03
C TYR A 286 -11.98 -4.15 4.37
N GLU A 287 -10.70 -4.30 4.03
CA GLU A 287 -9.85 -5.27 4.70
C GLU A 287 -9.57 -4.80 6.15
N ARG A 288 -9.57 -5.75 7.09
CA ARG A 288 -9.53 -5.52 8.53
C ARG A 288 -8.29 -4.73 8.99
N ILE A 289 -7.09 -5.09 8.53
CA ILE A 289 -5.84 -4.45 8.93
C ILE A 289 -5.76 -3.05 8.34
N HIS A 290 -6.13 -2.89 7.08
CA HIS A 290 -6.09 -1.57 6.45
C HIS A 290 -7.04 -0.57 7.12
N ARG A 291 -8.28 -0.99 7.44
CA ARG A 291 -9.22 -0.17 8.21
C ARG A 291 -8.62 0.31 9.54
N SER A 292 -8.00 -0.59 10.31
CA SER A 292 -7.33 -0.22 11.57
C SER A 292 -6.19 0.78 11.35
N ASN A 293 -5.41 0.63 10.27
CA ASN A 293 -4.32 1.56 9.96
C ASN A 293 -4.83 2.97 9.62
N LEU A 294 -5.95 3.09 8.91
CA LEU A 294 -6.58 4.40 8.62
C LEU A 294 -6.94 5.13 9.92
N VAL A 295 -7.65 4.45 10.83
CA VAL A 295 -8.00 5.01 12.15
C VAL A 295 -6.74 5.38 12.94
N ALA A 296 -5.72 4.51 12.94
CA ALA A 296 -4.47 4.76 13.63
C ALA A 296 -3.71 5.99 13.09
N MET A 297 -3.98 6.41 11.86
CA MET A 297 -3.44 7.63 11.26
C MET A 297 -4.42 8.81 11.27
N GLY A 298 -5.56 8.70 11.96
CA GLY A 298 -6.54 9.77 12.06
C GLY A 298 -7.41 9.97 10.80
N VAL A 299 -7.41 9.02 9.86
CA VAL A 299 -8.30 9.03 8.70
C VAL A 299 -9.57 8.26 9.05
N LEU A 300 -10.75 8.84 8.80
CA LEU A 300 -12.03 8.24 9.16
C LEU A 300 -12.49 7.21 8.10
N PRO A 301 -12.52 5.90 8.40
CA PRO A 301 -13.13 4.92 7.51
C PRO A 301 -14.64 4.95 7.66
N LEU A 302 -15.34 5.30 6.59
CA LEU A 302 -16.78 5.24 6.45
C LEU A 302 -17.14 4.09 5.53
N GLN A 303 -18.16 3.33 5.90
CA GLN A 303 -18.70 2.25 5.09
C GLN A 303 -20.13 2.58 4.68
N PHE A 304 -20.45 2.43 3.39
CA PHE A 304 -21.84 2.55 2.93
C PHE A 304 -22.76 1.60 3.71
N LYS A 305 -24.01 2.03 3.98
CA LYS A 305 -25.03 1.13 4.54
C LYS A 305 -25.48 0.11 3.50
N SER A 306 -25.96 -1.04 3.97
CA SER A 306 -26.38 -2.15 3.11
C SER A 306 -27.37 -1.67 2.04
N SER A 307 -27.09 -1.96 0.77
CA SER A 307 -27.79 -1.57 -0.48
C SER A 307 -27.33 -0.28 -1.16
N GLU A 308 -26.58 0.58 -0.49
CA GLU A 308 -26.00 1.78 -1.10
C GLU A 308 -24.56 1.51 -1.56
N THR A 309 -24.22 1.98 -2.74
CA THR A 309 -22.86 1.96 -3.28
C THR A 309 -22.56 3.27 -4.00
N ARG A 310 -21.29 3.49 -4.34
CA ARG A 310 -20.87 4.61 -5.19
C ARG A 310 -21.63 4.64 -6.52
N GLU A 311 -22.01 3.47 -7.05
CA GLU A 311 -22.74 3.33 -8.31
C GLU A 311 -24.25 3.58 -8.13
N THR A 312 -24.89 2.99 -7.12
CA THR A 312 -26.35 3.18 -6.91
C THR A 312 -26.70 4.63 -6.54
N LEU A 313 -25.78 5.32 -5.86
CA LEU A 313 -25.90 6.74 -5.53
C LEU A 313 -25.51 7.65 -6.70
N GLY A 314 -24.93 7.10 -7.77
CA GLY A 314 -24.51 7.85 -8.96
C GLY A 314 -23.43 8.89 -8.65
N LEU A 315 -22.51 8.57 -7.75
CA LEU A 315 -21.41 9.46 -7.36
C LEU A 315 -20.40 9.53 -8.52
N THR A 316 -20.12 10.73 -9.02
CA THR A 316 -19.17 10.94 -10.11
C THR A 316 -17.75 11.19 -9.59
N GLY A 317 -17.63 11.74 -8.38
CA GLY A 317 -16.38 12.25 -7.81
C GLY A 317 -16.14 13.73 -8.12
N THR A 318 -17.04 14.39 -8.87
CA THR A 318 -16.96 15.83 -9.14
C THR A 318 -17.65 16.64 -8.04
N GLU A 319 -18.50 16.02 -7.23
CA GLU A 319 -19.28 16.67 -6.19
C GLU A 319 -18.43 17.17 -5.00
N THR A 320 -19.02 18.03 -4.16
CA THR A 320 -18.53 18.27 -2.79
C THR A 320 -19.26 17.42 -1.77
N TYR A 321 -18.59 17.14 -0.65
CA TYR A 321 -19.06 16.23 0.38
C TYR A 321 -18.98 16.87 1.77
N ASP A 322 -20.11 16.90 2.47
CA ASP A 322 -20.17 17.20 3.90
C ASP A 322 -20.43 15.91 4.68
N ILE A 323 -19.53 15.57 5.60
CA ILE A 323 -19.60 14.41 6.49
C ILE A 323 -19.92 14.93 7.89
N LEU A 324 -21.16 14.73 8.30
CA LEU A 324 -21.75 15.34 9.49
C LEU A 324 -22.02 14.32 10.61
N GLY A 325 -22.11 14.83 11.84
CA GLY A 325 -22.44 14.03 13.03
C GLY A 325 -21.21 13.50 13.76
N ILE A 326 -20.04 14.08 13.50
CA ILE A 326 -18.77 13.76 14.15
C ILE A 326 -18.49 14.77 15.28
N ALA A 327 -18.86 16.04 15.08
CA ALA A 327 -18.53 17.15 15.99
C ALA A 327 -18.93 16.95 17.46
N GLY A 328 -20.02 16.22 17.71
CA GLY A 328 -20.51 15.89 19.06
C GLY A 328 -19.73 14.77 19.77
N GLY A 329 -18.75 14.16 19.11
CA GLY A 329 -18.11 12.93 19.55
C GLY A 329 -18.46 11.75 18.65
N ILE A 330 -17.55 10.77 18.61
CA ILE A 330 -17.73 9.54 17.85
C ILE A 330 -17.79 8.34 18.78
N THR A 331 -18.69 7.40 18.50
CA THR A 331 -18.82 6.12 19.19
C THR A 331 -18.59 4.95 18.24
N PRO A 332 -18.21 3.76 18.73
CA PRO A 332 -17.94 2.64 17.84
C PRO A 332 -19.14 2.26 16.97
N GLY A 333 -18.93 2.13 15.66
CA GLY A 333 -19.98 1.78 14.70
C GLY A 333 -21.06 2.83 14.51
N GLN A 334 -20.83 4.09 14.91
CA GLN A 334 -21.78 5.18 14.78
C GLN A 334 -22.24 5.42 13.34
N THR A 335 -23.51 5.79 13.15
CA THR A 335 -23.98 6.30 11.86
C THR A 335 -23.49 7.74 11.65
N VAL A 336 -22.93 8.00 10.47
CA VAL A 336 -22.44 9.32 10.02
C VAL A 336 -23.16 9.65 8.72
N THR A 337 -23.77 10.84 8.64
CA THR A 337 -24.54 11.27 7.48
C THR A 337 -23.63 12.01 6.51
N VAL A 338 -23.77 11.71 5.21
CA VAL A 338 -23.01 12.33 4.13
C VAL A 338 -23.98 13.09 3.23
N HIS A 339 -23.77 14.40 3.10
CA HIS A 339 -24.42 15.23 2.09
C HIS A 339 -23.49 15.41 0.90
N VAL A 340 -24.02 15.24 -0.30
CA VAL A 340 -23.31 15.36 -1.57
C VAL A 340 -23.96 16.44 -2.39
N HIS A 341 -23.17 17.44 -2.79
CA HIS A 341 -23.64 18.57 -3.61
C HIS A 341 -23.01 18.46 -5.00
N ALA A 342 -23.83 18.13 -5.98
CA ALA A 342 -23.40 18.08 -7.38
C ALA A 342 -23.38 19.48 -8.00
N ASP A 343 -22.50 19.67 -9.00
CA ASP A 343 -22.38 20.95 -9.71
C ASP A 343 -23.66 21.33 -10.49
N ASP A 344 -24.52 20.35 -10.80
CA ASP A 344 -25.82 20.56 -11.43
C ASP A 344 -26.94 20.96 -10.45
N GLY A 345 -26.59 21.17 -9.17
CA GLY A 345 -27.50 21.53 -8.08
C GLY A 345 -28.28 20.37 -7.50
N LYS A 346 -28.03 19.11 -7.92
CA LYS A 346 -28.61 17.94 -7.27
C LYS A 346 -27.92 17.70 -5.94
N GLU A 347 -28.74 17.55 -4.91
CA GLU A 347 -28.30 17.12 -3.59
C GLU A 347 -28.63 15.65 -3.38
N ARG A 348 -27.72 14.93 -2.73
CA ARG A 348 -27.95 13.56 -2.26
C ARG A 348 -27.55 13.47 -0.81
N THR A 349 -28.33 12.74 -0.03
CA THR A 349 -28.00 12.45 1.37
C THR A 349 -28.06 10.95 1.56
N PHE A 350 -27.02 10.39 2.17
CA PHE A 350 -26.99 8.99 2.54
C PHE A 350 -26.26 8.79 3.86
N ASP A 351 -26.47 7.63 4.45
CA ASP A 351 -25.87 7.28 5.74
C ASP A 351 -24.72 6.30 5.54
N THR A 352 -23.68 6.47 6.35
CA THR A 352 -22.55 5.55 6.45
C THR A 352 -22.41 5.03 7.87
N THR A 353 -21.72 3.90 8.02
CA THR A 353 -21.22 3.44 9.32
C THR A 353 -19.77 3.89 9.46
N ALA A 354 -19.46 4.66 10.51
CA ALA A 354 -18.09 4.93 10.91
C ALA A 354 -17.46 3.64 11.43
N ARG A 355 -16.50 3.13 10.67
CA ARG A 355 -15.77 1.88 10.95
C ARG A 355 -14.63 2.11 11.94
N ILE A 356 -14.94 2.82 13.02
CA ILE A 356 -14.20 2.82 14.27
C ILE A 356 -14.85 1.75 15.12
N ASP A 357 -14.17 0.63 15.33
CA ASP A 357 -14.81 -0.59 15.82
C ASP A 357 -14.61 -0.80 17.34
N SER A 358 -13.82 0.07 18.01
CA SER A 358 -13.59 -0.02 19.46
C SER A 358 -13.37 1.35 20.12
N VAL A 359 -13.52 1.40 21.45
CA VAL A 359 -13.28 2.61 22.26
C VAL A 359 -11.82 3.07 22.18
N VAL A 360 -10.87 2.12 22.04
CA VAL A 360 -9.45 2.46 21.86
C VAL A 360 -9.21 3.16 20.53
N GLU A 361 -9.90 2.73 19.47
CA GLU A 361 -9.83 3.38 18.16
C GLU A 361 -10.48 4.77 18.15
N VAL A 362 -11.54 4.98 18.95
CA VAL A 362 -12.10 6.33 19.18
C VAL A 362 -11.03 7.25 19.77
N GLU A 363 -10.27 6.77 20.76
CA GLU A 363 -9.19 7.55 21.37
C GLU A 363 -8.05 7.84 20.39
N TYR A 364 -7.70 6.90 19.50
CA TYR A 364 -6.73 7.18 18.44
C TYR A 364 -7.22 8.29 17.52
N TYR A 365 -8.46 8.19 17.04
CA TYR A 365 -9.04 9.18 16.15
C TYR A 365 -9.16 10.56 16.81
N ARG A 366 -9.59 10.63 18.08
CA ARG A 366 -9.64 11.87 18.86
C ARG A 366 -8.30 12.60 18.92
N HIS A 367 -7.21 11.84 19.03
CA HIS A 367 -5.87 12.40 19.09
C HIS A 367 -5.28 12.76 17.72
N GLY A 368 -6.02 12.54 16.62
CA GLY A 368 -5.51 12.70 15.26
C GLY A 368 -4.60 11.56 14.82
N GLY A 369 -4.57 10.45 15.57
CA GLY A 369 -3.74 9.28 15.32
C GLY A 369 -3.08 8.71 16.57
N VAL A 370 -2.62 7.46 16.47
CA VAL A 370 -1.96 6.72 17.55
C VAL A 370 -0.61 7.35 17.93
N LEU A 371 0.13 7.88 16.94
CA LEU A 371 1.44 8.49 17.16
C LEU A 371 1.32 9.73 18.05
N GLN A 372 0.38 10.61 17.70
CA GLN A 372 0.06 11.83 18.43
C GLN A 372 -0.46 11.51 19.84
N MET A 373 -1.30 10.48 19.97
CA MET A 373 -1.77 10.01 21.28
C MET A 373 -0.61 9.57 22.17
N VAL A 374 0.30 8.74 21.65
CA VAL A 374 1.45 8.23 22.41
C VAL A 374 2.36 9.37 22.85
N LEU A 375 2.69 10.32 21.96
CA LEU A 375 3.53 11.46 22.31
C LEU A 375 2.90 12.33 23.41
N ARG A 376 1.60 12.65 23.31
CA ARG A 376 0.88 13.39 24.36
C ARG A 376 0.91 12.65 25.70
N ARG A 377 0.75 11.32 25.71
CA ARG A 377 0.81 10.50 26.93
C ARG A 377 2.20 10.50 27.56
N LEU A 378 3.26 10.38 26.75
CA LEU A 378 4.65 10.44 27.24
C LEU A 378 4.98 11.80 27.87
N ASN A 379 4.50 12.89 27.27
CA ASN A 379 4.66 14.24 27.82
C ASN A 379 3.87 14.42 29.12
N ALA A 380 2.62 13.93 29.19
CA ALA A 380 1.82 13.98 30.41
C ALA A 380 2.44 13.16 31.57
N SER A 381 3.04 12.00 31.27
CA SER A 381 3.74 11.20 32.29
C SER A 381 5.05 11.84 32.76
N SER A 382 5.74 12.58 31.89
CA SER A 382 7.02 13.23 32.22
C SER A 382 6.86 14.50 33.06
N GLY A 383 5.70 15.16 33.02
CA GLY A 383 5.36 16.30 33.88
C GLY A 383 4.91 15.93 35.30
N SER A 384 4.85 14.63 35.62
CA SER A 384 4.39 14.10 36.92
C SER A 384 5.53 13.73 37.88
N ASN A 385 6.79 14.02 37.54
CA ASN A 385 7.98 13.72 38.36
C ASN A 385 8.67 14.99 38.87
#